data_AF-A0A546XR13-F1
#
_entry.id   AF-A0A546XR13-F1
#
_cell.length_a   1.000
_cell.length_b   1.000
_cell.length_c   1.000
_cell.angle_alpha   90.00
_cell.angle_beta   90.00
_cell.angle_gamma   90.00
#
_symmetry.space_group_name_H-M   'P 1'
#
loop_
_entity.id
_entity.type
_entity.pdbx_description
1 polymer ?
#
loop_
_entity_poly.entity_id
_entity_poly.type
_entity_poly.pdbx_seq_one_letter_code
_entity_poly.pdbx_strand_id
1 'polypeptide(L)' 'MEIIVTDHALIRYLERAHGLDVLHFRKHIAALVTNGVKAGASGVTVEGVKLVLQGNTVTTVLHREWHSRDLRNKGGDST' A
#
# COMPACT_ATOMS: atom_id res chain seq x y z
N MET A 1 -0.97 -13.58 28.22
CA MET A 1 -0.33 -14.02 26.97
C MET A 1 -0.99 -13.26 25.84
N GLU A 2 -0.22 -12.57 25.02
CA GLU A 2 -0.72 -11.84 23.86
C GLU A 2 -0.66 -12.74 22.63
N ILE A 3 -1.71 -12.74 21.82
CA ILE A 3 -1.79 -13.51 20.58
C ILE A 3 -1.61 -12.55 19.41
N ILE A 4 -0.61 -12.80 18.57
CA ILE A 4 -0.28 -11.94 17.42
C ILE A 4 -0.95 -12.50 16.16
N VAL A 5 -1.67 -11.64 15.44
CA VAL A 5 -2.27 -11.95 14.14
C VAL A 5 -1.52 -11.15 13.07
N THR A 6 -1.03 -11.83 12.04
CA THR A 6 -0.33 -11.17 10.93
C THR A 6 -1.32 -10.56 9.94
N ASP A 7 -0.94 -9.49 9.25
CA ASP A 7 -1.76 -8.89 8.19
C ASP A 7 -2.17 -9.90 7.13
N HIS A 8 -1.29 -10.85 6.80
CA HIS A 8 -1.61 -11.92 5.86
C HIS A 8 -2.77 -12.79 6.36
N ALA A 9 -2.74 -13.21 7.63
CA ALA A 9 -3.81 -14.00 8.22
C ALA A 9 -5.11 -13.20 8.30
N LEU A 10 -5.04 -11.92 8.69
CA LEU A 10 -6.19 -11.02 8.73
C LEU A 10 -6.85 -10.86 7.35
N ILE A 11 -6.08 -10.55 6.29
CA ILE A 11 -6.61 -10.41 4.93
C ILE A 11 -7.26 -11.70 4.45
N ARG A 12 -6.64 -12.86 4.71
CA ARG A 12 -7.22 -14.17 4.32
C ARG A 12 -8.50 -14.48 5.07
N TYR A 13 -8.59 -14.10 6.35
CA TYR A 13 -9.80 -14.24 7.12
C TYR A 13 -10.93 -13.35 6.56
N LEU A 14 -10.65 -12.08 6.26
CA LEU A 14 -11.64 -11.17 5.66
C LEU A 14 -12.12 -11.66 4.29
N GLU A 15 -11.21 -12.13 3.43
CA GLU A 15 -11.54 -12.69 2.12
C GLU A 15 -12.48 -13.89 2.24
N ARG A 16 -12.14 -14.87 3.10
CA ARG A 16 -12.83 -16.16 3.15
C ARG A 16 -14.08 -16.15 4.04
N ALA A 17 -14.07 -15.41 5.14
CA ALA A 17 -15.16 -15.41 6.12
C ALA A 17 -16.14 -14.24 5.91
N HIS A 18 -15.67 -13.11 5.37
CA HIS A 18 -16.47 -11.89 5.22
C HIS A 18 -16.68 -11.47 3.77
N GLY A 19 -16.16 -12.22 2.80
CA GLY A 19 -16.38 -11.99 1.37
C GLY A 19 -15.64 -10.77 0.81
N LEU A 20 -14.58 -10.30 1.48
CA LEU A 20 -13.76 -9.20 0.96
C LEU A 20 -13.12 -9.60 -0.38
N ASP A 21 -13.50 -8.93 -1.47
CA ASP A 21 -12.94 -9.19 -2.80
C ASP A 21 -11.58 -8.49 -2.97
N VAL A 22 -10.54 -9.10 -2.42
CA VAL A 22 -9.16 -8.61 -2.51
C VAL A 22 -8.68 -8.49 -3.96
N LEU A 23 -9.18 -9.32 -4.88
CA LEU A 23 -8.80 -9.27 -6.29
C LEU A 23 -9.38 -8.03 -6.98
N HIS A 24 -10.63 -7.68 -6.69
CA HIS A 24 -11.24 -6.45 -7.16
C HIS A 24 -10.44 -5.22 -6.72
N PHE A 25 -10.12 -5.09 -5.42
CA PHE A 25 -9.34 -3.96 -4.93
C PHE A 25 -7.93 -3.91 -5.52
N ARG A 26 -7.28 -5.06 -5.73
CA ARG A 26 -5.98 -5.12 -6.42
C ARG A 26 -6.06 -4.57 -7.84
N LYS A 27 -7.08 -4.94 -8.61
CA LYS A 27 -7.30 -4.43 -9.97
C LYS A 27 -7.63 -2.93 -9.95
N HIS A 28 -8.43 -2.49 -9.00
CA HIS A 28 -8.78 -1.09 -8.83
C HIS A 28 -7.54 -0.23 -8.55
N ILE A 29 -6.70 -0.62 -7.59
CA ILE A 29 -5.43 0.05 -7.28
C ILE A 29 -4.53 0.12 -8.53
N ALA A 30 -4.41 -0.99 -9.28
CA ALA A 30 -3.62 -1.01 -10.50
C ALA A 30 -4.13 0.01 -11.54
N ALA A 31 -5.45 0.12 -11.70
CA ALA A 31 -6.06 1.11 -12.58
C ALA A 31 -5.75 2.54 -12.11
N LEU A 32 -5.88 2.83 -10.81
CA LEU A 32 -5.59 4.15 -10.24
C LEU A 32 -4.15 4.61 -10.49
N VAL A 33 -3.17 3.69 -10.39
CA VAL A 33 -1.75 4.05 -10.54
C VAL A 33 -1.21 4.00 -11.97
N THR A 34 -1.97 3.46 -12.93
CA THR A 34 -1.48 3.20 -14.29
C THR A 34 -0.86 4.43 -14.95
N ASN A 35 -1.52 5.58 -14.88
CA ASN A 35 -1.00 6.82 -15.47
C ASN A 35 0.20 7.37 -14.70
N GLY A 36 0.21 7.22 -13.37
CA GLY A 36 1.35 7.62 -12.53
C GLY A 36 2.60 6.83 -12.86
N VAL A 37 2.48 5.51 -13.01
CA VAL A 37 3.60 4.64 -13.43
C VAL A 37 4.12 5.03 -14.81
N LYS A 38 3.23 5.27 -15.80
CA LYS A 38 3.63 5.72 -17.14
C LYS A 38 4.37 7.05 -17.13
N ALA A 39 4.03 7.94 -16.20
CA ALA A 39 4.68 9.23 -16.03
C ALA A 39 5.97 9.17 -15.18
N GLY A 40 6.37 7.99 -14.69
CA GLY A 40 7.54 7.84 -13.81
C GLY A 40 7.33 8.41 -12.41
N ALA A 41 6.08 8.52 -11.95
CA ALA A 41 5.77 9.05 -10.62
C ALA A 41 6.25 8.12 -9.50
N SER A 42 6.70 8.71 -8.39
CA SER A 42 7.05 7.97 -7.16
C SER A 42 5.84 7.73 -6.23
N GLY A 43 4.68 8.27 -6.58
CA GLY A 43 3.43 7.96 -5.89
C GLY A 43 2.22 8.66 -6.48
N VAL A 44 1.04 8.14 -6.15
CA VAL A 44 -0.27 8.62 -6.62
C VAL A 44 -1.17 8.85 -5.43
N THR A 45 -1.73 10.06 -5.32
CA THR A 45 -2.67 10.42 -4.25
C THR A 45 -4.10 10.34 -4.77
N VAL A 46 -4.89 9.45 -4.18
CA VAL A 46 -6.28 9.13 -4.58
C VAL A 46 -7.04 8.72 -3.33
N GLU A 47 -8.34 9.02 -3.27
CA GLU A 47 -9.24 8.51 -2.22
C GLU A 47 -8.74 8.74 -0.77
N GLY A 48 -8.05 9.86 -0.52
CA GLY A 48 -7.53 10.18 0.81
C GLY A 48 -6.27 9.42 1.22
N VAL A 49 -5.68 8.63 0.33
CA VAL A 49 -4.42 7.91 0.57
C VAL A 49 -3.35 8.29 -0.46
N LYS A 50 -2.09 8.00 -0.13
CA LYS A 50 -0.96 8.05 -1.05
C LYS A 50 -0.45 6.65 -1.32
N LEU A 51 -0.56 6.22 -2.57
CA LEU A 51 0.01 4.98 -3.08
C LEU A 51 1.46 5.24 -3.47
N VAL A 52 2.42 4.64 -2.78
CA VAL A 52 3.85 4.78 -3.06
C VAL A 52 4.27 3.80 -4.14
N LEU A 53 4.99 4.28 -5.15
CA LEU A 53 5.44 3.50 -6.31
C LEU A 53 6.94 3.28 -6.27
N GLN A 54 7.35 2.05 -6.58
CA GLN A 54 8.72 1.68 -6.90
C GLN A 54 8.71 0.96 -8.26
N GLY A 55 9.02 1.70 -9.33
CA GLY A 55 8.83 1.22 -10.69
C GLY A 55 7.35 0.95 -10.97
N ASN A 56 7.01 -0.31 -11.25
CA ASN A 56 5.65 -0.75 -11.58
C ASN A 56 4.88 -1.34 -10.38
N THR A 57 5.44 -1.22 -9.17
CA THR A 57 4.91 -1.85 -7.96
C THR A 57 4.42 -0.79 -6.98
N VAL A 58 3.20 -0.97 -6.47
CA VAL A 58 2.73 -0.25 -5.27
C VAL A 58 3.30 -0.95 -4.05
N THR A 59 4.16 -0.28 -3.29
CA THR A 59 4.87 -0.89 -2.15
C THR A 59 4.26 -0.51 -0.81
N THR A 60 3.63 0.66 -0.72
CA THR A 60 3.05 1.17 0.52
C THR A 60 1.84 2.06 0.23
N VAL A 61 0.88 2.03 1.15
CA VAL A 61 -0.25 2.96 1.18
C VAL A 61 -0.12 3.80 2.44
N LEU A 62 -0.08 5.12 2.30
CA LEU A 62 0.03 6.06 3.42
C LEU A 62 -1.24 6.88 3.54
N HIS A 63 -1.48 7.44 4.73
CA HIS A 63 -2.44 8.52 4.86
C HIS A 63 -1.99 9.69 3.97
N ARG A 64 -2.94 10.38 3.31
CA ARG A 64 -2.62 11.48 2.37
C ARG A 64 -1.75 12.58 2.99
N GLU A 65 -1.89 12.80 4.29
CA GLU A 65 -1.17 13.83 5.03
C GLU A 65 0.28 13.47 5.35
N TRP A 66 0.68 12.20 5.22
CA TRP A 66 2.05 11.78 5.53
C TRP A 66 3.00 12.13 4.37
N HIS A 67 3.99 12.97 4.67
CA HIS A 67 5.01 13.36 3.70
C HIS A 67 5.96 12.18 3.44
N SER A 68 6.22 11.86 2.18
CA SER A 68 7.16 10.77 1.80
C SER A 68 8.60 10.97 2.29
N ARG A 69 8.96 12.19 2.74
CA ARG A 69 10.27 12.46 3.34
C ARG A 69 10.48 11.67 4.64
N ASP A 70 9.42 11.40 5.40
CA ASP A 70 9.54 10.72 6.72
C ASP A 70 9.91 9.24 6.59
N LEU A 71 9.65 8.63 5.44
CA LEU A 71 9.98 7.22 5.18
C LEU A 71 11.47 7.00 4.87
N ARG A 72 12.19 8.02 4.39
CA ARG A 72 13.62 7.89 4.04
C ARG A 72 14.52 7.83 5.28
N ASN A 73 14.01 8.24 6.45
CA ASN A 73 14.78 8.31 7.69
C ASN A 73 14.79 7.00 8.51
N LYS A 74 14.05 5.96 8.11
CA LYS A 74 14.01 4.66 8.83
C LYS A 74 14.96 3.59 8.30
N GLY A 75 15.78 3.89 7.28
CA GLY A 75 16.75 2.95 6.70
C GLY A 75 18.21 3.24 7.03
N GLY A 76 18.49 4.20 7.91
CA GLY A 76 19.83 4.72 8.18
C GLY A 76 20.35 4.45 9.59
N ASP A 77 19.85 3.42 10.27
CA ASP A 77 20.36 3.02 11.58
C ASP A 77 20.59 1.50 11.61
N SER A 78 21.77 1.11 11.16
CA SER A 78 22.41 -0.16 11.47
C SER A 78 23.91 0.10 11.34
N THR A 79 24.49 0.45 12.49
CA THR A 79 25.93 0.31 12.77
C THR A 79 26.29 -1.17 12.77
#